data_AF-A0A261UL32-F1
#
_entry.id   AF-A0A261UL32-F1
#
_cell.length_a   1.000
_cell.length_b   1.000
_cell.length_c   1.000
_cell.angle_alpha   90.00
_cell.angle_beta   90.00
_cell.angle_gamma   90.00
#
_symmetry.space_group_name_H-M   'P 1'
#
loop_
_entity.id
_entity.type
_entity.pdbx_description
1 polymer ?
#
loop_
_entity_poly.entity_id
_entity_poly.type
_entity_poly.pdbx_seq_one_letter_code
_entity_poly.pdbx_strand_id
1 'polypeptide(L)'
;MTQTAVGAPRNMLVDGKIAQKLAEIAFIGAFLGQTQAAETIFRSLRILRPDNPTVGLGLAMVHMLAGRPEAGLAVVDRTPGLDPEHGLAAICTSLMLRDAGHRTAAEKKLSRAIARGDVAPDLVPTLSSAMRE
;
A
#
# COMPACT_ATOMS: atom_id res chain seq x y z
N MET A 1 11.68 20.69 -29.77
CA MET A 1 10.88 21.18 -28.62
C MET A 1 11.21 20.31 -27.41
N THR A 2 12.24 20.68 -26.66
CA THR A 2 12.68 19.95 -25.47
C THR A 2 11.90 20.46 -24.27
N GLN A 3 11.05 19.59 -23.72
CA GLN A 3 10.27 19.83 -22.50
C GLN A 3 11.25 19.95 -21.32
N THR A 4 11.37 21.15 -20.78
CA THR A 4 12.11 21.45 -19.56
C THR A 4 11.44 20.73 -18.40
N ALA A 5 12.00 19.59 -18.01
CA ALA A 5 11.71 18.98 -16.73
C ALA A 5 12.07 20.01 -15.65
N VAL A 6 11.06 20.57 -14.98
CA VAL A 6 11.22 21.41 -13.81
C VAL A 6 11.89 20.56 -12.75
N GLY A 7 13.22 20.66 -12.68
CA GLY A 7 14.03 20.05 -11.66
C GLY A 7 13.79 20.77 -10.34
N ALA A 8 12.71 20.43 -9.66
CA ALA A 8 12.63 20.69 -8.23
C ALA A 8 13.91 20.14 -7.60
N PRO A 9 14.61 20.90 -6.72
CA PRO A 9 15.90 20.49 -6.21
C PRO A 9 15.74 19.13 -5.56
N ARG A 10 16.37 18.11 -6.16
CA ARG A 10 16.28 16.69 -5.76
C ARG A 10 16.49 16.54 -4.24
N ASN A 11 17.24 17.47 -3.65
CA ASN A 11 17.54 17.56 -2.22
C ASN A 11 16.32 17.88 -1.32
N MET A 12 15.36 18.69 -1.76
CA MET A 12 14.16 19.03 -0.97
C MET A 12 13.11 17.91 -1.01
N LEU A 13 13.13 17.06 -2.04
CA LEU A 13 12.17 15.98 -2.27
C LEU A 13 12.61 14.62 -1.71
N VAL A 14 13.81 14.53 -1.13
CA VAL A 14 14.32 13.34 -0.44
C VAL A 14 13.97 13.37 1.06
N ASP A 15 13.55 14.54 1.58
CA ASP A 15 13.11 14.71 2.96
C ASP A 15 11.98 13.73 3.32
N GLY A 16 12.29 12.80 4.23
CA GLY A 16 11.34 11.77 4.66
C GLY A 16 10.02 12.34 5.18
N LYS A 17 10.04 13.53 5.79
CA LYS A 17 8.84 14.21 6.28
C LYS A 17 7.92 14.71 5.16
N ILE A 18 8.49 15.19 4.05
CA ILE A 18 7.70 15.63 2.89
C ILE A 18 7.10 14.40 2.21
N ALA A 19 7.91 13.35 2.01
CA ALA A 19 7.42 12.08 1.46
C ALA A 19 6.29 11.48 2.30
N GLN A 20 6.42 11.52 3.62
CA GLN A 20 5.38 11.06 4.54
C GLN A 20 4.09 11.88 4.43
N LYS A 21 4.17 13.21 4.44
CA LYS A 21 2.99 14.08 4.28
C LYS A 21 2.29 13.89 2.93
N LEU A 22 3.06 13.68 1.86
CA LEU A 22 2.51 13.35 0.56
C LEU A 22 1.77 12.01 0.58
N ALA A 23 2.31 10.99 1.24
CA ALA A 23 1.63 9.70 1.39
C ALA A 23 0.34 9.83 2.21
N GLU A 24 0.35 10.60 3.30
CA GLU A 24 -0.84 10.89 4.12
C GLU A 24 -1.93 11.59 3.30
N ILE A 25 -1.58 12.63 2.54
CA ILE A 25 -2.52 13.33 1.63
C ILE A 25 -3.06 12.37 0.57
N ALA A 26 -2.21 11.52 -0.01
CA ALA A 26 -2.63 10.54 -1.01
C ALA A 26 -3.64 9.54 -0.42
N PHE A 27 -3.41 9.04 0.80
CA PHE A 27 -4.37 8.15 1.45
C PHE A 27 -5.70 8.85 1.74
N ILE A 28 -5.67 10.06 2.31
CA ILE A 28 -6.89 10.85 2.55
C ILE A 28 -7.66 11.06 1.23
N GLY A 29 -6.96 11.45 0.17
CA GLY A 29 -7.56 11.63 -1.16
C GLY A 29 -8.18 10.32 -1.69
N ALA A 30 -7.48 9.19 -1.55
CA ALA A 30 -8.00 7.88 -1.98
C ALA A 30 -9.28 7.50 -1.22
N PHE A 31 -9.35 7.72 0.10
CA PHE A 31 -10.57 7.51 0.89
C PHE A 31 -11.73 8.42 0.46
N LEU A 32 -11.43 9.61 -0.05
CA LEU A 32 -12.42 10.54 -0.62
C LEU A 32 -12.74 10.26 -2.10
N GLY A 33 -12.27 9.14 -2.66
CA GLY A 33 -12.50 8.74 -4.05
C GLY A 33 -11.57 9.40 -5.08
N GLN A 34 -10.62 10.25 -4.65
CA GLN A 34 -9.62 10.88 -5.51
C GLN A 34 -8.43 9.94 -5.81
N THR A 35 -8.75 8.71 -6.21
CA THR A 35 -7.79 7.61 -6.34
C THR A 35 -6.75 7.85 -7.43
N GLN A 36 -7.10 8.56 -8.50
CA GLN A 36 -6.17 8.92 -9.58
C GLN A 36 -5.08 9.91 -9.12
N ALA A 37 -5.46 10.90 -8.28
CA ALA A 37 -4.50 11.84 -7.71
C ALA A 37 -3.58 11.13 -6.71
N ALA A 38 -4.15 10.28 -5.85
CA ALA A 38 -3.39 9.46 -4.91
C ALA A 38 -2.39 8.54 -5.63
N GLU A 39 -2.81 7.89 -6.71
CA GLU A 39 -1.94 7.03 -7.53
C GLU A 39 -0.77 7.83 -8.13
N THR A 40 -1.04 9.04 -8.61
CA THR A 40 0.00 9.94 -9.15
C THR A 40 1.04 10.30 -8.09
N ILE A 41 0.60 10.58 -6.86
CA ILE A 41 1.49 10.87 -5.74
C ILE A 41 2.38 9.67 -5.42
N PHE A 42 1.81 8.47 -5.26
CA PHE A 42 2.61 7.27 -4.95
C PHE A 42 3.57 6.87 -6.07
N ARG A 43 3.18 7.04 -7.35
CA ARG A 43 4.09 6.86 -8.48
C ARG A 43 5.28 7.84 -8.41
N SER A 44 5.03 9.08 -8.02
CA SER A 44 6.08 10.09 -7.84
C SER A 44 6.98 9.76 -6.65
N LEU A 45 6.40 9.35 -5.52
CA LEU A 45 7.15 8.92 -4.34
C LEU A 45 8.06 7.73 -4.64
N ARG A 46 7.63 6.81 -5.51
CA ARG A 46 8.46 5.65 -5.90
C ARG A 46 9.68 6.06 -6.70
N ILE A 47 9.58 7.10 -7.53
CA ILE A 47 10.73 7.68 -8.25
C ILE A 47 11.68 8.38 -7.29
N LEU A 48 11.14 9.06 -6.28
CA LEU A 48 11.93 9.79 -5.28
C LEU A 48 12.60 8.86 -4.25
N ARG A 49 11.99 7.71 -3.96
CA ARG A 49 12.39 6.75 -2.94
C ARG A 49 12.35 5.32 -3.50
N PRO A 50 13.19 4.99 -4.49
CA PRO A 50 13.18 3.68 -5.14
C PRO A 50 13.50 2.54 -4.17
N ASP A 51 14.30 2.80 -3.14
CA ASP A 51 14.74 1.80 -2.16
C ASP A 51 13.77 1.61 -1.00
N ASN A 52 12.61 2.28 -1.01
CA ASN A 52 11.61 2.16 0.04
C ASN A 52 10.42 1.30 -0.42
N PRO A 53 10.39 0.00 -0.08
CA PRO A 53 9.32 -0.91 -0.50
C PRO A 53 7.93 -0.51 0.03
N THR A 54 7.87 0.23 1.14
CA THR A 54 6.61 0.74 1.73
C THR A 54 5.87 1.67 0.78
N VAL A 55 6.57 2.36 -0.13
CA VAL A 55 5.93 3.18 -1.17
C VAL A 55 5.15 2.32 -2.17
N GLY A 56 5.67 1.14 -2.51
CA GLY A 56 4.96 0.16 -3.34
C GLY A 56 3.73 -0.39 -2.63
N LEU A 57 3.82 -0.66 -1.32
CA LEU A 57 2.66 -1.07 -0.52
C LEU A 57 1.58 0.02 -0.46
N GLY A 58 1.98 1.29 -0.32
CA GLY A 58 1.04 2.41 -0.36
C GLY A 58 0.33 2.57 -1.71
N LEU A 59 1.05 2.38 -2.82
CA LEU A 59 0.45 2.32 -4.16
C LEU A 59 -0.56 1.17 -4.28
N ALA A 60 -0.22 -0.01 -3.77
CA ALA A 60 -1.13 -1.15 -3.78
C ALA A 60 -2.42 -0.88 -2.99
N MET A 61 -2.31 -0.23 -1.83
CA MET A 61 -3.47 0.20 -1.04
C MET A 61 -4.35 1.21 -1.77
N VAL A 62 -3.77 2.13 -2.54
CA VAL A 62 -4.55 3.05 -3.38
C VAL A 62 -5.31 2.29 -4.48
N HIS A 63 -4.73 1.26 -5.08
CA HIS A 63 -5.45 0.40 -6.03
C HIS A 63 -6.62 -0.33 -5.37
N MET A 64 -6.44 -0.84 -4.15
CA MET A 64 -7.51 -1.46 -3.37
C MET A 64 -8.66 -0.47 -3.08
N LEU A 65 -8.35 0.73 -2.59
CA LEU A 65 -9.33 1.79 -2.35
C LEU A 65 -10.03 2.28 -3.63
N ALA A 66 -9.41 2.08 -4.79
CA ALA A 66 -10.01 2.33 -6.10
C ALA A 66 -10.91 1.20 -6.61
N GLY A 67 -11.19 0.17 -5.79
CA GLY A 67 -11.96 -1.00 -6.20
C GLY A 67 -11.21 -1.90 -7.19
N ARG A 68 -9.87 -1.86 -7.18
CA ARG A 68 -8.99 -2.66 -8.05
C ARG A 68 -8.04 -3.53 -7.21
N PRO A 69 -8.54 -4.43 -6.35
CA PRO A 69 -7.72 -5.18 -5.42
C PRO A 69 -6.69 -6.09 -6.12
N GLU A 70 -7.01 -6.66 -7.27
CA GLU A 70 -6.08 -7.49 -8.07
C GLU A 70 -4.90 -6.67 -8.60
N ALA A 71 -5.14 -5.42 -9.00
CA ALA A 71 -4.08 -4.50 -9.38
C ALA A 71 -3.18 -4.16 -8.17
N GLY A 72 -3.77 -4.03 -6.98
CA GLY A 72 -3.02 -3.87 -5.74
C GLY A 72 -2.10 -5.06 -5.45
N LEU A 73 -2.61 -6.28 -5.55
CA LEU A 73 -1.82 -7.51 -5.40
C LEU A 73 -0.68 -7.58 -6.42
N ALA A 74 -0.94 -7.24 -7.68
CA ALA A 74 0.09 -7.19 -8.72
C ALA A 74 1.18 -6.13 -8.45
N VAL A 75 0.83 -5.01 -7.80
CA VAL A 75 1.83 -4.02 -7.37
C VAL A 75 2.70 -4.58 -6.26
N VAL A 76 2.11 -5.26 -5.27
CA VAL A 76 2.88 -5.88 -4.18
C VAL A 76 3.87 -6.89 -4.73
N ASP A 77 3.43 -7.81 -5.60
CA ASP A 77 4.26 -8.85 -6.21
C ASP A 77 5.45 -8.28 -6.99
N ARG A 78 5.27 -7.12 -7.62
CA ARG A 78 6.30 -6.44 -8.42
C ARG A 78 7.15 -5.44 -7.64
N THR A 79 6.91 -5.26 -6.34
CA THR A 79 7.66 -4.29 -5.53
C THR A 79 8.90 -4.97 -4.94
N PRO A 80 10.13 -4.63 -5.39
CA PRO A 80 11.33 -5.24 -4.86
C PRO A 80 11.51 -4.94 -3.37
N GLY A 81 11.92 -5.95 -2.59
CA GLY A 81 12.17 -5.81 -1.16
C GLY A 81 10.92 -5.70 -0.28
N LEU A 82 9.72 -5.73 -0.86
CA LEU A 82 8.49 -5.88 -0.10
C LEU A 82 8.24 -7.36 0.13
N ASP A 83 8.28 -7.79 1.39
CA ASP A 83 7.93 -9.16 1.75
C ASP A 83 6.42 -9.25 2.02
N PRO A 84 5.63 -9.87 1.13
CA PRO A 84 4.19 -9.96 1.29
C PRO A 84 3.75 -10.94 2.39
N GLU A 85 4.66 -11.72 2.98
CA GLU A 85 4.35 -12.71 4.01
C GLU A 85 4.59 -12.18 5.43
N HIS A 86 5.07 -10.94 5.61
CA HIS A 86 5.41 -10.40 6.93
C HIS A 86 4.82 -9.02 7.20
N GLY A 87 4.63 -8.72 8.49
CA GLY A 87 4.27 -7.39 9.00
C GLY A 87 3.03 -6.78 8.34
N LEU A 88 3.09 -5.47 8.10
CA LEU A 88 1.99 -4.71 7.49
C LEU A 88 1.61 -5.20 6.08
N ALA A 89 2.59 -5.68 5.31
CA ALA A 89 2.35 -6.15 3.95
C ALA A 89 1.45 -7.40 3.94
N ALA A 90 1.64 -8.32 4.89
CA ALA A 90 0.77 -9.50 5.03
C ALA A 90 -0.68 -9.13 5.38
N ILE A 91 -0.87 -8.13 6.25
CA ILE A 91 -2.19 -7.63 6.63
C ILE A 91 -2.87 -6.98 5.41
N CYS A 92 -2.21 -6.02 4.76
CA CYS A 92 -2.74 -5.32 3.60
C CYS A 92 -3.10 -6.28 2.45
N THR A 93 -2.24 -7.26 2.16
CA THR A 93 -2.52 -8.24 1.10
C THR A 93 -3.63 -9.22 1.47
N SER A 94 -3.82 -9.57 2.75
CA SER A 94 -5.01 -10.33 3.17
C SER A 94 -6.30 -9.56 2.91
N LEU A 95 -6.32 -8.25 3.17
CA LEU A 95 -7.47 -7.39 2.88
C LEU A 95 -7.73 -7.30 1.38
N MET A 96 -6.67 -7.12 0.57
CA MET A 96 -6.80 -7.13 -0.89
C MET A 96 -7.31 -8.47 -1.43
N LEU A 97 -6.82 -9.60 -0.90
CA LEU A 97 -7.32 -10.92 -1.29
C LEU A 97 -8.80 -11.09 -0.96
N ARG A 98 -9.26 -10.58 0.19
CA ARG A 98 -10.67 -10.60 0.56
C ARG A 98 -11.50 -9.79 -0.43
N ASP A 99 -11.08 -8.55 -0.71
CA ASP A 99 -11.80 -7.64 -1.62
C ASP A 99 -11.80 -8.15 -3.07
N ALA A 100 -10.79 -8.93 -3.48
CA ALA A 100 -10.75 -9.67 -4.75
C ALA A 100 -11.61 -10.95 -4.75
N GLY A 101 -12.32 -11.26 -3.67
CA GLY A 101 -13.16 -12.45 -3.54
C GLY A 101 -12.42 -13.75 -3.19
N HIS A 102 -11.12 -13.69 -2.92
CA HIS A 102 -10.30 -14.85 -2.54
C HIS A 102 -10.32 -15.11 -1.03
N ARG A 103 -11.52 -15.25 -0.44
CA ARG A 103 -11.73 -15.32 1.02
C ARG A 103 -10.86 -16.36 1.73
N THR A 104 -10.80 -17.59 1.21
CA THR A 104 -9.97 -18.65 1.84
C THR A 104 -8.48 -18.31 1.85
N ALA A 105 -7.98 -17.67 0.79
CA ALA A 105 -6.59 -17.24 0.73
C ALA A 105 -6.33 -16.07 1.70
N ALA A 106 -7.27 -15.12 1.77
CA ALA A 106 -7.23 -14.00 2.71
C ALA A 106 -7.15 -14.46 4.16
N GLU A 107 -8.07 -15.34 4.59
CA GLU A 107 -8.12 -15.90 5.94
C GLU A 107 -6.83 -16.62 6.29
N LYS A 108 -6.37 -17.52 5.41
CA LYS A 108 -5.12 -18.27 5.62
C LYS A 108 -3.92 -17.33 5.78
N LYS A 109 -3.87 -16.25 5.01
CA LYS A 109 -2.78 -15.29 5.05
C LYS A 109 -2.82 -14.45 6.34
N LEU A 110 -4.00 -13.96 6.73
CA LEU A 110 -4.16 -13.24 7.99
C LEU A 110 -3.85 -14.13 9.21
N SER A 111 -4.30 -15.38 9.21
CA SER A 111 -3.99 -16.33 10.31
C SER A 111 -2.48 -16.56 10.46
N ARG A 112 -1.74 -16.61 9.36
CA ARG A 112 -0.27 -16.71 9.40
C ARG A 112 0.38 -15.46 9.99
N ALA A 113 -0.08 -14.27 9.59
CA ALA A 113 0.41 -13.01 10.14
C ALA A 113 0.17 -12.93 11.66
N ILE A 114 -1.02 -13.33 12.12
CA ILE A 114 -1.36 -13.40 13.55
C ILE A 114 -0.44 -14.39 14.28
N ALA A 115 -0.27 -15.60 13.74
CA ALA A 115 0.57 -16.64 14.35
C ALA A 115 2.05 -16.24 14.46
N ARG A 116 2.53 -15.36 13.58
CA ARG A 116 3.89 -14.81 13.59
C ARG A 116 4.07 -13.63 14.55
N GLY A 117 2.98 -13.08 15.09
CA GLY A 117 3.01 -11.89 15.92
C GLY A 117 3.11 -10.58 15.14
N ASP A 118 2.84 -10.60 13.83
CA ASP A 118 2.87 -9.42 12.97
C ASP A 118 1.67 -8.48 13.21
N VAL A 119 0.64 -8.98 13.91
CA VAL A 119 -0.61 -8.27 14.21
C VAL A 119 -0.66 -7.97 15.71
N ALA A 120 -0.93 -6.73 16.07
CA ALA A 120 -1.12 -6.34 17.47
C ALA A 120 -2.32 -7.13 18.07
N PRO A 121 -2.20 -7.73 19.28
CA PRO A 121 -3.22 -8.63 19.83
C PRO A 121 -4.62 -8.02 19.95
N ASP A 122 -4.71 -6.71 20.18
CA ASP A 122 -5.94 -5.92 20.27
C ASP A 122 -6.63 -5.75 18.91
N LEU A 123 -5.90 -5.81 17.80
CA LEU A 123 -6.45 -5.72 16.44
C LEU A 123 -6.91 -7.07 15.89
N VAL A 124 -6.50 -8.19 16.51
CA VAL A 124 -6.84 -9.55 16.04
C VAL A 124 -8.35 -9.79 15.92
N PRO A 125 -9.20 -9.44 16.90
CA PRO A 125 -10.64 -9.65 16.79
C PRO A 125 -11.25 -8.88 15.61
N THR A 126 -10.87 -7.62 15.44
CA THR A 126 -11.37 -6.73 14.39
C THR A 126 -10.98 -7.21 12.99
N LEU A 127 -9.72 -7.61 12.79
CA LEU A 127 -9.29 -8.14 11.51
C LEU A 127 -9.91 -9.51 11.20
N SER A 128 -10.09 -10.34 12.23
CA SER A 128 -10.74 -11.65 12.09
C SER A 128 -12.23 -11.54 11.77
N SER A 129 -12.94 -10.55 12.32
CA SER A 129 -14.33 -10.28 11.92
C SER A 129 -14.40 -9.77 10.50
N ALA A 130 -13.51 -8.86 10.12
CA ALA A 130 -13.46 -8.28 8.79
C ALA A 130 -13.22 -9.33 7.67
N MET A 131 -12.64 -10.50 7.96
CA MET A 131 -12.47 -11.58 6.97
C MET A 131 -13.74 -12.41 6.73
N ARG A 132 -14.66 -12.43 7.71
CA ARG A 132 -15.87 -13.26 7.67
C ARG A 132 -17.06 -12.59 6.99
N GLU A 133 -17.07 -11.25 6.98
CA GLU A 133 -18.03 -10.42 6.22
C GLU A 133 -17.86 -10.59 4.71
#